data_AF-A0A0S8DW78-F1
#
_entry.id   AF-A0A0S8DW78-F1
#
_cell.length_a   1.000
_cell.length_b   1.000
_cell.length_c   1.000
_cell.angle_alpha   90.00
_cell.angle_beta   90.00
_cell.angle_gamma   90.00
#
_symmetry.space_group_name_H-M   'P 1'
#
loop_
_entity.id
_entity.type
_entity.pdbx_description
1 polymer ?
#
loop_
_entity_poly.entity_id
_entity_poly.type
_entity_poly.pdbx_seq_one_letter_code
_entity_poly.pdbx_strand_id
1 'polypeptide(L)' 'MAPSKCFEREATSIAALGRHELQRRIKNFRGRFRLDFTEDYLNRLSVERLRHILLAAVINARPRN' A
#
# COMPACT_ATOMS: atom_id res chain seq x y z
N MET A 1 -14.85 -11.45 15.60
CA MET A 1 -13.89 -12.06 14.67
C MET A 1 -12.67 -11.15 14.62
N ALA A 2 -11.51 -11.58 15.11
CA ALA A 2 -10.37 -10.69 15.40
C ALA A 2 -9.85 -10.00 14.11
N PRO A 3 -9.95 -8.66 13.97
CA PRO A 3 -9.51 -7.94 12.77
C PRO A 3 -7.99 -7.92 12.56
N SER A 4 -7.22 -8.46 13.52
CA SER A 4 -5.76 -8.35 13.60
C SER A 4 -5.00 -9.25 12.61
N LYS A 5 -5.46 -10.50 12.41
CA LYS A 5 -4.70 -11.49 11.61
C LYS A 5 -4.62 -11.16 10.12
N CYS A 6 -5.62 -10.49 9.57
CA CYS A 6 -5.60 -10.05 8.17
C CYS A 6 -4.64 -8.90 7.95
N PHE A 7 -4.44 -8.04 8.95
CA PHE A 7 -3.51 -6.91 8.86
C PHE A 7 -2.06 -7.39 8.82
N GLU A 8 -1.68 -8.30 9.72
CA GLU A 8 -0.32 -8.86 9.76
C GLU A 8 0.04 -9.53 8.44
N ARG A 9 -0.88 -10.34 7.88
CA ARG A 9 -0.65 -11.00 6.58
C ARG A 9 -0.50 -10.00 5.43
N GLU A 10 -1.27 -8.92 5.40
CA GLU A 10 -1.11 -7.87 4.39
C GLU A 10 0.20 -7.10 4.57
N ALA A 11 0.57 -6.74 5.80
CA ALA A 11 1.81 -6.04 6.10
C ALA A 11 3.04 -6.89 5.72
N THR A 12 3.04 -8.18 6.07
CA THR A 12 4.09 -9.13 5.65
C THR A 12 4.14 -9.26 4.12
N SER A 13 2.98 -9.32 3.46
CA SER A 13 2.93 -9.38 2.00
C SER A 13 3.52 -8.12 1.38
N ILE A 14 3.20 -6.93 1.89
CA ILE A 14 3.75 -5.64 1.41
C ILE A 14 5.26 -5.55 1.67
N ALA A 15 5.74 -6.04 2.81
CA ALA A 15 7.16 -6.06 3.15
C ALA A 15 7.98 -6.93 2.18
N ALA A 16 7.42 -8.07 1.75
CA ALA A 16 8.04 -8.97 0.78
C ALA A 16 8.04 -8.45 -0.66
N LEU A 17 7.26 -7.40 -0.98
CA LEU A 17 7.20 -6.88 -2.34
C LEU A 17 8.45 -6.09 -2.73
N GLY A 18 8.83 -6.28 -4.00
CA GLY A 18 9.80 -5.44 -4.69
C GLY A 18 9.22 -4.12 -5.19
N ARG A 19 10.09 -3.20 -5.59
CA ARG A 19 9.74 -1.86 -6.06
C ARG A 19 8.66 -1.84 -7.15
N HIS A 20 8.84 -2.64 -8.21
CA HIS A 20 7.90 -2.68 -9.35
C HIS A 20 6.51 -3.16 -8.94
N GLU A 21 6.43 -4.11 -8.00
CA GLU A 21 5.14 -4.58 -7.50
C GLU A 21 4.45 -3.54 -6.60
N LEU A 22 5.22 -2.87 -5.74
CA LEU A 22 4.70 -1.76 -4.93
C LEU A 22 4.13 -0.66 -5.81
N GLN A 23 4.86 -0.23 -6.84
CA GLN A 23 4.39 0.78 -7.80
C GLN A 23 3.10 0.34 -8.51
N ARG A 24 3.04 -0.91 -8.98
CA ARG A 24 1.83 -1.46 -9.60
C ARG A 24 0.64 -1.49 -8.64
N ARG A 25 0.82 -1.94 -7.40
CA ARG A 25 -0.24 -1.95 -6.38
C ARG A 25 -0.70 -0.56 -5.99
N ILE A 26 0.22 0.40 -5.84
CA ILE A 26 -0.11 1.79 -5.54
C ILE A 26 -0.94 2.42 -6.68
N LYS A 27 -0.53 2.23 -7.93
CA LYS A 27 -1.28 2.74 -9.10
C LYS A 27 -2.65 2.10 -9.28
N ASN A 28 -2.76 0.80 -8.98
CA ASN A 28 -4.01 0.05 -9.10
C ASN A 28 -4.81 0.02 -7.79
N PHE A 29 -4.45 0.85 -6.80
CA PHE A 29 -5.10 0.84 -5.51
C PHE A 29 -6.54 1.34 -5.63
N ARG A 30 -7.50 0.44 -5.48
CA ARG A 30 -8.94 0.73 -5.48
C ARG A 30 -9.45 0.81 -4.04
N GLY A 31 -9.04 1.85 -3.33
CA GLY A 31 -9.53 2.15 -1.98
C GLY A 31 -10.66 3.19 -1.98
N ARG A 32 -11.02 3.66 -0.78
CA ARG A 32 -11.98 4.76 -0.57
C ARG A 32 -11.53 6.08 -1.21
N PHE A 33 -10.24 6.24 -1.44
CA PHE A 33 -9.62 7.37 -2.13
C PHE A 33 -8.63 6.88 -3.18
N ARG A 34 -8.57 7.60 -4.30
CA ARG A 34 -7.65 7.31 -5.39
C ARG A 34 -6.25 7.81 -5.01
N LEU A 35 -5.24 6.95 -5.15
CA LEU A 35 -3.85 7.35 -5.03
C LEU A 35 -3.39 7.95 -6.37
N ASP A 36 -3.47 9.27 -6.50
CA ASP A 36 -3.05 9.98 -7.70
C ASP A 36 -1.54 10.25 -7.68
N PHE A 37 -0.74 9.18 -7.71
CA PHE A 37 0.71 9.29 -7.81
C PHE A 37 1.17 9.06 -9.24
N THR A 38 1.97 9.98 -9.76
CA THR A 38 2.63 9.82 -11.07
C THR A 38 3.74 8.77 -11.00
N GLU A 39 4.06 8.16 -12.14
CA GLU A 39 5.16 7.19 -12.21
C GLU A 39 6.51 7.82 -11.83
N ASP A 40 6.78 9.03 -12.31
CA ASP A 40 8.00 9.78 -11.97
C ASP A 40 8.11 10.00 -10.45
N TYR A 41 7.02 10.38 -9.78
CA TYR A 41 7.00 10.53 -8.32
C TYR A 41 7.34 9.20 -7.63
N LEU A 42 6.66 8.10 -8.00
CA LEU A 42 6.92 6.78 -7.42
C LEU A 42 8.32 6.26 -7.75
N ASN A 43 8.93 6.72 -8.84
CA ASN A 43 10.29 6.36 -9.24
C ASN A 43 11.38 7.18 -8.51
N ARG A 44 11.03 8.31 -7.92
CA ARG A 44 11.97 9.07 -7.07
C ARG A 44 11.97 8.58 -5.63
N LEU A 45 10.96 7.83 -5.22
CA LEU A 45 10.84 7.32 -3.87
C LEU A 45 11.65 6.04 -3.63
N SER A 46 12.17 5.92 -2.42
CA SER A 46 12.77 4.68 -1.92
C SER A 46 11.73 3.58 -1.75
N VAL A 47 12.17 2.33 -1.84
CA VAL A 47 11.31 1.15 -1.65
C VAL A 47 10.58 1.18 -0.31
N GLU A 48 11.24 1.63 0.75
CA GLU A 48 10.64 1.77 2.08
C GLU A 48 9.47 2.77 2.10
N ARG A 49 9.64 3.93 1.43
CA ARG A 49 8.55 4.90 1.30
C ARG A 49 7.38 4.33 0.51
N LEU A 50 7.62 3.58 -0.55
CA LEU A 50 6.57 2.91 -1.31
C LEU A 50 5.80 1.89 -0.43
N ARG A 51 6.50 1.12 0.42
CA ARG A 51 5.86 0.23 1.39
C ARG A 51 4.99 1.00 2.37
N HIS A 52 5.48 2.12 2.90
CA HIS A 52 4.74 2.95 3.85
C HIS A 52 3.50 3.57 3.22
N ILE A 53 3.59 4.08 1.99
CA ILE A 53 2.46 4.63 1.24
C ILE A 53 1.38 3.56 1.05
N LEU A 54 1.76 2.37 0.58
CA LEU A 54 0.80 1.29 0.35
C LEU A 54 0.17 0.81 1.67
N LEU A 55 0.97 0.68 2.73
CA LEU A 55 0.48 0.29 4.05
C LEU A 55 -0.51 1.33 4.62
N ALA A 56 -0.17 2.61 4.55
CA ALA A 56 -1.05 3.69 4.98
C ALA A 56 -2.35 3.71 4.17
N ALA A 57 -2.27 3.47 2.86
CA ALA A 57 -3.45 3.38 2.00
C ALA A 57 -4.36 2.21 2.41
N VAL A 58 -3.81 1.02 2.66
CA VAL A 58 -4.57 -0.15 3.13
C VAL A 58 -5.25 0.13 4.48
N ILE A 59 -4.54 0.78 5.42
CA ILE A 59 -5.10 1.15 6.73
C ILE A 59 -6.27 2.12 6.57
N ASN A 60 -6.10 3.15 5.73
CA ASN A 60 -7.11 4.21 5.55
C ASN A 60 -8.27 3.81 4.64
N ALA A 61 -8.09 2.81 3.77
CA ALA A 61 -9.16 2.32 2.90
C ALA A 61 -10.23 1.51 3.64
N ARG A 62 -9.91 0.99 4.84
CA ARG A 62 -10.87 0.23 5.65
C ARG A 62 -11.86 1.19 6.32
N PRO A 63 -13.17 0.91 6.31
CA PRO A 63 -14.13 1.68 7.09
C PRO A 63 -13.78 1.50 8.56
N ARG A 64 -13.52 2.62 9.24
CA ARG A 64 -13.39 2.68 10.69
C ARG A 64 -14.82 2.58 11.24
N ASN A 65 -15.27 1.34 11.47
CA ASN A 65 -16.54 1.05 12.14
C ASN A 65 -16.40 1.31 13.64
#